data_AF-A0AAU3JEZ3-F1
#
_entry.id   AF-A0AAU3JEZ3-F1
#
_cell.length_a   1.000
_cell.length_b   1.000
_cell.length_c   1.000
_cell.angle_alpha   90.00
_cell.angle_beta   90.00
_cell.angle_gamma   90.00
#
_symmetry.space_group_name_H-M   'P 1'
#
loop_
_entity.id
_entity.type
_entity.pdbx_description
1 polymer ?
#
loop_
_entity_poly.entity_id
_entity_poly.type
_entity_poly.pdbx_seq_one_letter_code
_entity_poly.pdbx_strand_id
1 'polypeptide(L)'
;MADVVARWMDRVGGHDRVPADAGQARRLVPDREVLEGAGLEVAGTFGLPAPHTWNPRALVGNVFSTSVLSREALGRRVEDFEADLRGSPRGHDSLTETIDTAYELGRAPGRRRTGSCRPVGRGSHPRSERCDLSAVSDSRKSE
;
A
#
# COMPACT_ATOMS: atom_id res chain seq x y z
N MET A 1 4.88 -8.82 -23.02
CA MET A 1 5.09 -9.04 -21.56
C MET A 1 3.83 -9.57 -20.91
N ALA A 2 2.71 -8.85 -20.96
CA ALA A 2 1.43 -9.31 -20.40
C ALA A 2 1.10 -10.75 -20.86
N ASP A 3 1.30 -11.07 -22.14
CA ASP A 3 1.06 -12.42 -22.66
C ASP A 3 2.04 -13.47 -22.11
N VAL A 4 3.31 -13.10 -21.86
CA VAL A 4 4.30 -14.02 -21.25
C VAL A 4 3.86 -14.31 -19.81
N VAL A 5 3.55 -13.27 -19.05
CA VAL A 5 3.08 -13.38 -17.67
C VAL A 5 1.80 -14.21 -17.58
N ALA A 6 0.79 -13.91 -18.40
CA ALA A 6 -0.48 -14.65 -18.43
C ALA A 6 -0.26 -16.14 -18.73
N ARG A 7 0.47 -16.47 -19.81
CA ARG A 7 0.78 -17.87 -20.15
C ARG A 7 1.52 -18.60 -19.04
N TRP A 8 2.43 -17.91 -18.34
CA TRP A 8 3.17 -18.50 -17.24
C TRP A 8 2.31 -18.67 -15.99
N MET A 9 1.39 -17.75 -15.71
CA MET A 9 0.39 -17.90 -14.64
C MET A 9 -0.51 -19.11 -14.90
N ASP A 10 -0.96 -19.32 -16.14
CA ASP A 10 -1.70 -20.55 -16.51
C ASP A 10 -0.85 -21.80 -16.29
N ARG A 11 0.41 -21.77 -16.72
CA ARG A 11 1.32 -22.93 -16.69
C ARG A 11 1.69 -23.37 -15.26
N VAL A 12 1.76 -22.45 -14.30
CA VAL A 12 2.24 -22.74 -12.93
C VAL A 12 1.16 -22.62 -11.86
N GLY A 13 -0.10 -22.52 -12.25
CA GLY A 13 -1.21 -22.29 -11.31
C GLY A 13 -1.06 -20.97 -10.57
N GLY A 14 -0.50 -19.94 -11.21
CA GLY A 14 -0.34 -18.61 -10.65
C GLY A 14 -1.70 -17.98 -10.27
N HIS A 15 -2.75 -18.31 -11.03
CA HIS A 15 -4.12 -17.87 -10.75
C HIS A 15 -4.67 -18.40 -9.43
N ASP A 16 -4.32 -19.61 -9.03
CA ASP A 16 -4.82 -20.24 -7.80
C ASP A 16 -4.30 -19.54 -6.52
N ARG A 17 -3.27 -18.69 -6.67
CA ARG A 17 -2.73 -17.86 -5.58
C ARG A 17 -3.49 -16.55 -5.39
N VAL A 18 -4.42 -16.24 -6.29
CA VAL A 18 -5.33 -15.10 -6.18
C VAL A 18 -6.71 -15.66 -5.87
N PRO A 19 -7.38 -15.24 -4.78
CA PRO A 19 -8.75 -15.66 -4.52
C PRO A 19 -9.63 -15.35 -5.74
N ALA A 20 -10.40 -16.34 -6.22
CA ALA A 20 -11.17 -16.23 -7.46
C ALA A 20 -12.19 -15.07 -7.43
N ASP A 21 -12.67 -14.72 -6.24
CA ASP A 21 -13.60 -13.64 -5.98
C ASP A 21 -12.92 -12.33 -5.58
N ALA A 22 -11.58 -12.26 -5.47
CA ALA A 22 -10.87 -11.08 -4.93
C ALA A 22 -11.28 -9.77 -5.61
N GLY A 23 -11.41 -9.78 -6.95
CA GLY A 23 -11.87 -8.60 -7.70
C GLY A 23 -13.34 -8.26 -7.46
N GLN A 24 -14.19 -9.26 -7.25
CA GLN A 24 -15.61 -9.05 -6.93
C GLN A 24 -15.80 -8.59 -5.48
N ALA A 25 -15.08 -9.19 -4.54
CA ALA A 25 -15.10 -8.81 -3.13
C ALA A 25 -14.75 -7.33 -2.94
N ARG A 26 -13.70 -6.84 -3.62
CA ARG A 26 -13.33 -5.41 -3.61
C ARG A 26 -14.38 -4.48 -4.22
N ARG A 27 -15.17 -4.97 -5.19
CA ARG A 27 -16.28 -4.19 -5.76
C ARG A 27 -17.51 -4.17 -4.87
N LEU A 28 -17.75 -5.25 -4.14
CA LEU A 28 -18.91 -5.40 -3.26
C LEU A 28 -18.76 -4.62 -1.96
N VAL A 29 -17.55 -4.56 -1.42
CA VAL A 29 -17.24 -3.73 -0.25
C VAL A 29 -16.04 -2.85 -0.64
N PRO A 30 -16.29 -1.66 -1.20
CA PRO A 30 -15.23 -0.70 -1.52
C PRO A 30 -14.41 -0.36 -0.28
N ASP A 31 -13.13 -0.01 -0.47
CA ASP A 31 -12.22 0.35 0.62
C ASP A 31 -12.82 1.42 1.55
N ARG A 32 -13.59 2.36 0.99
CA ARG A 32 -14.38 3.34 1.73
C ARG A 32 -15.30 2.73 2.79
N GLU A 33 -16.09 1.73 2.40
CA GLU A 33 -17.06 1.09 3.29
C GLU A 33 -16.35 0.27 4.38
N VAL A 34 -15.17 -0.28 4.07
CA VAL A 34 -14.31 -0.93 5.07
C VAL A 34 -13.85 0.09 6.13
N LEU A 35 -13.41 1.27 5.71
CA LEU A 35 -12.97 2.33 6.62
C LEU A 35 -14.13 2.87 7.47
N GLU A 36 -15.27 3.18 6.85
CA GLU A 36 -16.47 3.66 7.56
C GLU A 36 -16.99 2.60 8.54
N GLY A 37 -17.04 1.32 8.14
CA GLY A 37 -17.43 0.19 8.99
C GLY A 37 -16.48 -0.04 10.17
N ALA A 38 -15.21 0.35 10.04
CA ALA A 38 -14.23 0.36 11.13
C ALA A 38 -14.36 1.57 12.07
N GLY A 39 -15.33 2.46 11.83
CA GLY A 39 -15.53 3.68 12.62
C GLY A 39 -14.53 4.79 12.30
N LEU A 40 -13.88 4.74 11.14
CA LEU A 40 -13.00 5.81 10.66
C LEU A 40 -13.79 6.80 9.81
N GLU A 41 -13.46 8.08 9.93
CA GLU A 41 -13.94 9.12 9.03
C GLU A 41 -13.05 9.12 7.78
N VAL A 42 -13.63 8.91 6.60
CA VAL A 42 -12.87 8.91 5.34
C VAL A 42 -12.39 10.34 5.05
N ALA A 43 -11.08 10.53 5.09
CA ALA A 43 -10.41 11.81 4.81
C ALA A 43 -10.25 12.07 3.30
N GLY A 44 -10.31 11.02 2.47
CA GLY A 44 -10.32 11.12 1.02
C GLY A 44 -9.55 10.01 0.32
N THR A 45 -9.55 10.07 -1.01
CA THR A 45 -8.80 9.17 -1.91
C THR A 45 -7.60 9.90 -2.48
N PHE A 46 -6.45 9.23 -2.49
CA PHE A 46 -5.17 9.80 -2.93
C PHE A 46 -4.51 8.86 -3.94
N GLY A 47 -4.12 9.41 -5.09
CA GLY A 47 -3.33 8.72 -6.11
C GLY A 47 -1.89 9.23 -6.13
N LEU A 48 -0.95 8.33 -6.36
CA LEU A 48 0.49 8.62 -6.44
C LEU A 48 1.05 8.02 -7.74
N PRO A 49 0.77 8.63 -8.91
CA PRO A 49 1.34 8.19 -10.17
C PRO A 49 2.85 8.45 -10.21
N ALA A 50 3.64 7.40 -10.40
CA ALA A 50 5.09 7.47 -10.49
C ALA A 50 5.57 6.94 -11.86
N PRO A 51 6.25 7.76 -12.68
CA PRO A 51 6.86 7.26 -13.91
C PRO A 51 7.99 6.28 -13.56
N HIS A 52 8.06 5.18 -14.30
CA HIS A 52 9.07 4.15 -14.12
C HIS A 52 9.61 3.69 -15.48
N THR A 53 10.93 3.57 -15.56
CA THR A 53 11.61 3.00 -16.72
C THR A 53 12.23 1.68 -16.33
N TRP A 54 11.66 0.60 -16.83
CA TRP A 54 12.17 -0.75 -16.60
C TRP A 54 13.26 -1.08 -17.60
N ASN A 55 14.42 -1.49 -17.10
CA ASN A 55 15.33 -2.32 -17.90
C ASN A 55 14.92 -3.80 -17.75
N PRO A 56 15.36 -4.70 -18.67
CA PRO A 56 14.95 -6.10 -18.64
C PRO A 56 15.22 -6.82 -17.31
N ARG A 57 16.34 -6.51 -16.64
CA ARG A 57 16.68 -7.09 -15.34
C ARG A 57 15.73 -6.62 -14.24
N ALA A 58 15.41 -5.33 -14.21
CA ALA A 58 14.46 -4.75 -13.25
C ALA A 58 13.06 -5.36 -13.45
N LEU A 59 12.67 -5.60 -14.70
CA LEU A 59 11.39 -6.23 -15.04
C LEU A 59 11.28 -7.66 -14.52
N VAL A 60 12.34 -8.46 -14.72
CA VAL A 60 12.43 -9.82 -14.15
C VAL A 60 12.32 -9.77 -12.62
N GLY A 61 13.04 -8.84 -11.99
CA GLY A 61 12.99 -8.62 -10.55
C GLY A 61 11.58 -8.27 -10.06
N ASN A 62 10.87 -7.41 -10.79
CA ASN A 62 9.49 -7.03 -10.48
C ASN A 62 8.52 -8.21 -10.60
N VAL A 63 8.65 -9.07 -11.61
CA VAL A 63 7.77 -10.25 -11.70
C VAL A 63 8.02 -11.20 -10.53
N PHE A 64 9.28 -11.42 -10.15
CA PHE A 64 9.63 -12.30 -9.02
C PHE A 64 9.24 -11.77 -7.65
N SER A 65 9.03 -10.46 -7.50
CA SER A 65 8.52 -9.88 -6.25
C SER A 65 7.02 -10.13 -6.06
N THR A 66 6.31 -10.57 -7.11
CA THR A 66 4.89 -10.94 -7.01
C THR A 66 4.74 -12.38 -6.54
N SER A 67 3.68 -12.67 -5.78
CA SER A 67 3.37 -14.03 -5.30
C SER A 67 2.97 -15.00 -6.42
N VAL A 68 2.41 -14.48 -7.53
CA VAL A 68 1.85 -15.30 -8.62
C VAL A 68 2.90 -15.93 -9.53
N LEU A 69 4.08 -15.31 -9.63
CA LEU A 69 5.22 -15.76 -10.43
C LEU A 69 6.54 -15.61 -9.65
N SER A 70 6.52 -15.77 -8.33
CA SER A 70 7.74 -15.79 -7.52
C SER A 70 8.67 -16.94 -7.94
N ARG A 71 9.94 -16.87 -7.55
CA ARG A 71 10.89 -17.99 -7.77
C ARG A 71 10.38 -19.29 -7.16
N GLU A 72 9.72 -19.20 -6.01
CA GLU A 72 9.07 -20.35 -5.35
C GLU A 72 7.89 -20.88 -6.18
N ALA A 73 7.05 -19.99 -6.72
CA ALA A 73 5.92 -20.37 -7.55
C ALA A 73 6.34 -21.05 -8.86
N LEU A 74 7.45 -20.61 -9.44
CA LEU A 74 8.03 -21.15 -10.67
C LEU A 74 8.82 -22.46 -10.44
N GLY A 75 9.36 -22.66 -9.24
CA GLY A 75 10.14 -23.84 -8.87
C GLY A 75 11.30 -24.10 -9.83
N ARG A 76 11.33 -25.29 -10.45
CA ARG A 76 12.39 -25.67 -11.41
C ARG A 76 12.30 -24.94 -12.76
N ARG A 77 11.24 -24.16 -13.02
CA ARG A 77 10.99 -23.52 -14.32
C ARG A 77 11.45 -22.05 -14.38
N VAL A 78 12.20 -21.60 -13.38
CA VAL A 78 12.68 -20.20 -13.31
C VAL A 78 13.52 -19.83 -14.54
N GLU A 79 14.43 -20.70 -14.97
CA GLU A 79 15.31 -20.44 -16.11
C GLU A 79 14.52 -20.37 -17.43
N ASP A 80 13.56 -21.27 -17.63
CA ASP A 80 12.65 -21.26 -18.77
C ASP A 80 11.83 -19.96 -18.83
N PHE A 81 11.32 -19.52 -17.68
CA PHE A 81 10.58 -18.25 -17.58
C PHE A 81 11.48 -17.06 -17.92
N GLU A 82 12.70 -17.00 -17.37
CA GLU A 82 13.64 -15.92 -17.67
C GLU A 82 14.05 -15.91 -19.16
N ALA A 83 14.12 -17.08 -19.81
CA ALA A 83 14.40 -17.19 -21.24
C ALA A 83 13.22 -16.68 -22.08
N ASP A 84 11.99 -17.09 -21.77
CA ASP A 84 10.77 -16.62 -22.45
C ASP A 84 10.57 -15.10 -22.30
N LEU A 85 10.87 -14.56 -21.11
CA LEU A 85 10.73 -13.13 -20.85
C LEU A 85 11.78 -12.32 -21.63
N ARG A 86 13.04 -12.79 -21.66
CA ARG A 86 14.12 -12.19 -22.44
C ARG A 86 13.84 -12.25 -23.94
N GLY A 87 13.34 -13.37 -24.46
CA GLY A 87 13.01 -13.53 -25.88
C GLY A 87 11.75 -12.76 -26.33
N SER A 88 11.01 -12.13 -25.42
CA SER A 88 9.87 -11.30 -25.78
C SER A 88 10.33 -9.96 -26.39
N PRO A 89 9.56 -9.34 -27.31
CA PRO A 89 9.96 -8.07 -27.93
C PRO A 89 10.26 -6.94 -26.93
N ARG A 90 9.59 -6.95 -25.77
CA ARG A 90 9.83 -5.99 -24.68
C ARG A 90 10.94 -6.41 -23.70
N GLY A 91 11.47 -7.62 -23.85
CA GLY A 91 12.59 -8.14 -23.05
C GLY A 91 13.94 -7.56 -23.45
N HIS A 92 14.02 -6.88 -24.60
CA HIS A 92 15.25 -6.29 -25.13
C HIS A 92 15.32 -4.76 -24.98
N ASP A 93 14.16 -4.09 -24.89
CA ASP A 93 14.07 -2.63 -24.81
C ASP A 93 13.75 -2.16 -23.39
N SER A 94 14.01 -0.88 -23.11
CA SER A 94 13.49 -0.25 -21.91
C SER A 94 11.98 -0.02 -22.03
N LEU A 95 11.23 -0.39 -21.00
CA LEU A 95 9.78 -0.15 -20.92
C LEU A 95 9.51 1.03 -20.01
N THR A 96 8.94 2.10 -20.56
CA THR A 96 8.42 3.22 -19.77
C THR A 96 6.94 3.01 -19.46
N GLU A 97 6.57 3.11 -18.19
CA GLU A 97 5.18 3.12 -17.74
C GLU A 97 4.98 4.07 -16.57
N THR A 98 3.72 4.32 -16.21
CA THR A 98 3.37 5.00 -14.96
C THR A 98 2.75 3.99 -14.03
N ILE A 99 3.36 3.78 -12.87
CA ILE A 99 2.80 2.96 -11.80
C ILE A 99 1.89 3.88 -10.99
N ASP A 100 0.59 3.60 -10.99
CA ASP A 100 -0.36 4.33 -10.16
C ASP A 100 -0.66 3.54 -8.89
N THR A 101 -0.55 4.21 -7.76
CA THR A 101 -0.93 3.65 -6.46
C THR A 101 -1.99 4.54 -5.84
N ALA A 102 -3.15 3.96 -5.56
CA ALA A 102 -4.28 4.65 -4.96
C ALA A 102 -4.54 4.14 -3.54
N TYR A 103 -4.91 5.05 -2.65
CA TYR A 103 -5.24 4.77 -1.25
C TYR A 103 -6.47 5.56 -0.82
N GLU A 104 -7.31 4.94 0.00
CA GLU A 104 -8.27 5.66 0.83
C GLU A 104 -7.69 5.86 2.24
N LEU A 105 -7.75 7.09 2.74
CA LEU A 105 -7.26 7.40 4.08
C LEU A 105 -8.42 7.60 5.04
N GLY A 106 -8.48 6.79 6.09
CA GLY A 106 -9.38 6.97 7.22
C GLY A 106 -8.71 7.75 8.35
N ARG A 107 -9.46 8.63 9.01
CA ARG A 107 -9.04 9.33 10.23
C ARG A 107 -9.83 8.77 11.40
N ALA A 108 -9.11 8.45 12.49
CA ALA A 108 -9.79 8.12 13.74
C ALA A 108 -10.61 9.33 14.22
N PRO A 109 -11.87 9.14 14.64
CA PRO A 109 -12.69 10.23 15.15
C PRO A 109 -11.93 10.88 16.30
N GLY A 110 -11.82 12.21 16.25
CA GLY A 110 -10.99 12.93 17.20
C GLY A 110 -11.43 12.61 18.61
N ARG A 111 -10.57 11.94 19.40
CA ARG A 111 -10.56 12.20 20.84
C ARG A 111 -10.38 13.70 20.92
N ARG A 112 -11.44 14.44 21.25
CA ARG A 112 -11.31 15.84 21.65
C ARG A 112 -10.20 15.81 22.70
N ARG A 113 -9.01 16.31 22.37
CA ARG A 113 -8.06 16.69 23.39
C ARG A 113 -8.75 17.86 24.06
N THR A 114 -9.56 17.57 25.07
CA THR A 114 -9.96 18.53 26.09
C THR A 114 -8.69 18.85 26.89
N GLY A 115 -7.69 19.42 26.22
CA GLY A 115 -6.72 20.27 26.85
C GLY A 115 -7.51 21.48 27.30
N SER A 116 -8.12 21.37 28.47
CA SER A 116 -8.52 22.50 29.27
C SER A 116 -7.24 23.32 29.51
N CYS A 117 -6.94 24.26 28.63
CA CYS A 117 -6.05 25.37 28.96
C CYS A 117 -6.79 26.17 30.03
N ARG A 118 -6.58 25.80 31.29
CA ARG A 118 -6.98 26.65 32.42
C ARG A 118 -6.11 27.90 32.31
N PRO A 119 -6.68 29.11 32.14
CA PRO A 119 -5.87 30.32 32.18
C PRO A 119 -5.22 30.39 33.57
N VAL A 120 -3.89 30.33 33.61
CA VAL A 120 -3.15 30.64 34.84
C VAL A 120 -3.43 32.11 35.15
N GLY A 121 -3.89 32.36 36.37
CA GLY A 121 -4.41 33.64 36.83
C GLY A 121 -3.49 34.83 36.53
N ARG A 122 -4.13 35.98 36.35
CA ARG A 122 -3.57 37.31 36.06
C ARG A 122 -2.31 37.59 36.91
N GLY A 123 -1.15 37.45 36.30
CA GLY A 123 0.06 38.16 36.66
C GLY A 123 0.45 39.01 35.45
N SER A 124 0.33 40.33 35.59
CA SER A 124 0.76 41.33 34.61
C SER A 124 2.23 41.09 34.26
N HIS A 125 2.53 40.61 33.03
CA HIS A 125 3.71 40.90 32.18
C HIS A 125 3.66 40.01 30.91
N PRO A 126 3.98 40.52 29.70
CA PRO A 126 3.86 39.75 28.47
C PRO A 126 5.19 39.06 28.13
N ARG A 127 5.34 37.75 28.40
CA ARG A 127 6.42 36.94 27.81
C ARG A 127 5.98 35.51 27.53
N SER A 128 5.98 35.18 26.23
CA SER A 128 6.01 33.85 25.59
C SER A 128 5.02 32.80 26.10
N GLU A 129 4.01 32.52 25.29
CA GLU A 129 3.26 31.26 25.31
C GLU A 129 4.22 30.08 25.10
N ARG A 130 4.64 29.43 26.19
CA ARG A 130 5.16 28.06 26.11
C ARG A 130 4.04 27.14 26.57
N CYS A 131 3.51 26.37 25.63
CA CYS A 131 2.73 25.18 25.97
C CYS A 131 3.70 24.16 26.56
N ASP A 132 3.58 23.90 27.85
CA ASP A 132 4.33 22.83 28.51
C ASP A 132 3.67 21.48 28.15
N LEU A 133 4.38 20.65 27.38
CA LEU A 133 3.91 19.34 26.92
C LEU A 133 4.19 18.21 27.94
N SER A 134 4.57 18.53 29.17
CA SER A 134 5.10 17.57 30.15
C SER A 134 4.06 16.82 31.01
N ALA A 135 2.82 16.66 30.54
CA ALA A 135 1.84 15.80 31.24
C ALA A 135 1.14 14.82 30.29
N VAL A 136 1.92 13.89 29.72
CA VAL A 136 1.41 12.59 29.32
C VAL A 136 1.98 11.58 30.30
N SER A 137 1.39 11.53 31.50
CA SER A 137 1.61 10.41 32.41
C SER A 137 0.60 9.34 32.07
N ASP A 138 1.14 8.30 31.47
CA ASP A 138 0.58 6.98 31.28
C ASP A 138 -0.01 6.45 32.59
N SER A 139 -1.26 6.00 32.54
CA SER A 139 -1.91 5.29 33.64
C SER A 139 -3.06 4.48 33.07
N ARG A 140 -2.73 3.29 32.57
CA ARG A 140 -3.61 2.12 32.68
C ARG A 140 -2.84 0.95 33.26
N LYS A 141 -2.96 0.79 34.58
CA LYS A 141 -2.94 -0.52 35.23
C LYS A 141 -4.38 -1.03 35.33
N SER A 142 -4.53 -2.29 34.94
CA SER A 142 -5.38 -3.35 35.52
C SER A 142 -6.85 -3.05 35.83
N GLU A 143 -7.74 -3.76 35.14
CA GLU A 143 -8.57 -4.83 35.74
C GLU A 143 -8.75 -5.96 34.71
#